data_AF-A0A2V2YN28-F1
#
_entry.id   AF-A0A2V2YN28-F1
#
_cell.length_a   1.000
_cell.length_b   1.000
_cell.length_c   1.000
_cell.angle_alpha   90.00
_cell.angle_beta   90.00
_cell.angle_gamma   90.00
#
_symmetry.space_group_name_H-M   'P 1'
#
loop_
_entity.id
_entity.type
_entity.pdbx_description
1 polymer ?
#
loop_
_entity_poly.entity_id
_entity_poly.type
_entity_poly.pdbx_seq_one_letter_code
_entity_poly.pdbx_strand_id
1 'polypeptide(L)' 'MLFSQMDPKKWQQHATSHPWIGTKQSYVQHPVCPRCERIALRDVGWTSNRMARCPACGWSGRATMLMNEYIKGGEYR' A
#
# COMPACT_ATOMS: atom_id res chain seq x y z
N MET A 1 9.88 -10.09 -21.68
CA MET A 1 9.78 -9.49 -20.33
C MET A 1 8.44 -9.93 -19.76
N LEU A 2 8.44 -10.96 -18.90
CA LEU A 2 7.24 -11.56 -18.33
C LEU A 2 6.70 -10.66 -17.21
N PHE A 3 5.82 -9.73 -17.56
CA PHE A 3 4.89 -9.14 -16.60
C PHE A 3 3.89 -10.23 -16.23
N SER A 4 4.22 -11.07 -15.24
CA SER A 4 3.26 -12.00 -14.65
C SER A 4 2.01 -11.22 -14.28
N GLN A 5 0.90 -11.74 -14.78
CA GLN A 5 -0.41 -11.10 -14.83
C GLN A 5 -0.85 -10.72 -13.42
N MET A 6 -0.67 -9.44 -13.07
CA MET A 6 -1.34 -8.80 -11.94
C MET A 6 -2.83 -9.02 -12.13
N ASP A 7 -3.54 -9.66 -11.21
CA ASP A 7 -5.01 -9.65 -11.23
C ASP A 7 -5.46 -8.25 -10.83
N PRO A 8 -5.99 -7.43 -11.78
CA PRO A 8 -6.11 -6.02 -11.49
C PRO A 8 -7.17 -5.70 -10.45
N LYS A 9 -8.05 -6.67 -10.21
CA LYS A 9 -9.24 -6.51 -9.39
C LYS A 9 -8.94 -6.66 -7.91
N LYS A 10 -8.03 -7.57 -7.53
CA LYS A 10 -7.57 -7.71 -6.13
C LYS A 10 -6.93 -6.41 -5.64
N TRP A 11 -6.04 -5.79 -6.43
CA TRP A 11 -5.43 -4.53 -6.00
C TRP A 11 -6.39 -3.34 -6.03
N GLN A 12 -7.33 -3.28 -7.00
CA GLN A 12 -8.30 -2.19 -7.08
C GLN A 12 -9.21 -2.16 -5.86
N GLN A 13 -9.71 -3.33 -5.45
CA GLN A 13 -10.55 -3.44 -4.25
C GLN A 13 -9.82 -3.00 -2.97
N HIS A 14 -8.48 -3.13 -2.92
CA HIS A 14 -7.66 -2.70 -1.78
C HIS A 14 -7.45 -1.18 -1.75
N ALA A 15 -7.23 -0.57 -2.92
CA ALA A 15 -6.98 0.86 -3.07
C ALA A 15 -8.24 1.72 -2.94
N THR A 16 -9.42 1.21 -3.29
CA THR A 16 -10.68 1.94 -3.20
C THR A 16 -11.28 1.97 -1.79
N SER A 17 -10.59 1.46 -0.77
CA SER A 17 -11.13 1.33 0.58
C SER A 17 -11.21 2.65 1.37
N HIS A 18 -10.59 3.74 0.89
CA HIS A 18 -10.65 5.02 1.59
C HIS A 18 -10.61 6.21 0.60
N PRO A 19 -11.45 7.26 0.75
CA PRO A 19 -11.54 8.39 -0.18
C PRO A 19 -10.26 9.22 -0.33
N TRP A 20 -9.28 8.99 0.55
CA TRP A 20 -7.98 9.67 0.56
C TRP A 20 -6.91 8.92 -0.26
N ILE A 21 -7.20 7.69 -0.67
CA ILE A 21 -6.35 6.91 -1.57
C ILE A 21 -6.72 7.37 -2.99
N GLY A 22 -5.87 8.20 -3.61
CA GLY A 22 -6.16 8.99 -4.82
C GLY A 22 -6.47 8.20 -6.11
N THR A 23 -5.77 8.47 -7.22
CA THR A 23 -5.96 7.72 -8.48
C THR A 23 -4.96 6.56 -8.60
N LYS A 24 -5.19 5.64 -9.55
CA LYS A 24 -4.37 4.44 -9.81
C LYS A 24 -2.85 4.68 -9.76
N GLN A 25 -2.37 5.78 -10.35
CA GLN A 25 -0.94 6.11 -10.38
C GLN A 25 -0.38 6.49 -9.01
N SER A 26 -1.21 7.01 -8.09
CA SER A 26 -0.77 7.32 -6.74
C SER A 26 -0.64 6.06 -5.87
N TYR A 27 -1.39 4.99 -6.16
CA TYR A 27 -1.47 3.80 -5.32
C TYR A 27 -0.12 3.10 -5.14
N VAL A 28 0.70 3.09 -6.19
CA VAL A 28 2.03 2.46 -6.15
C VAL A 28 3.01 3.18 -5.22
N GLN A 29 2.75 4.46 -4.89
CA GLN A 29 3.56 5.26 -3.98
C GLN A 29 3.04 5.27 -2.54
N HIS A 30 1.96 4.52 -2.27
CA HIS A 30 1.45 4.38 -0.91
C HIS A 30 2.20 3.26 -0.16
N PRO A 31 2.33 3.39 1.17
CA PRO A 31 2.85 2.31 2.00
C PRO A 31 1.89 1.11 2.04
N VAL A 32 2.46 -0.07 2.28
CA VAL A 32 1.69 -1.31 2.52
C VAL A 32 1.60 -1.57 4.02
N CYS A 33 0.42 -1.97 4.47
CA CYS A 33 0.22 -2.41 5.85
C CYS A 33 0.81 -3.81 6.04
N PRO A 34 1.73 -4.02 6.99
CA PRO A 34 2.33 -5.34 7.22
C PRO A 34 1.38 -6.35 7.88
N ARG A 35 0.22 -5.92 8.40
CA ARG A 35 -0.75 -6.82 9.05
C ARG A 35 -1.76 -7.42 8.08
N CYS A 36 -2.23 -6.63 7.13
CA CYS A 36 -3.32 -7.04 6.25
C CYS A 36 -3.01 -6.82 4.77
N GLU A 37 -1.79 -6.38 4.45
CA GLU A 37 -1.28 -6.21 3.08
C GLU A 37 -2.13 -5.25 2.23
N ARG A 38 -2.89 -4.37 2.90
CA ARG A 38 -3.68 -3.29 2.28
C ARG A 38 -2.88 -2.00 2.24
N ILE A 39 -3.31 -1.08 1.38
CA ILE A 39 -2.75 0.27 1.34
C ILE A 39 -2.94 0.95 2.69
N ALA A 40 -1.84 1.42 3.26
CA ALA A 40 -1.84 2.32 4.39
C ALA A 40 -1.72 3.76 3.90
N LEU A 41 -2.22 4.70 4.71
CA LEU A 41 -2.09 6.12 4.49
C LEU A 41 -0.84 6.64 5.21
N ARG A 42 -0.23 7.68 4.65
CA ARG A 42 0.87 8.40 5.28
C ARG A 42 0.31 9.15 6.49
N ASP A 43 0.95 9.01 7.64
CA ASP A 43 0.55 9.68 8.88
C ASP A 43 1.55 10.79 9.25
N VAL A 44 1.25 11.53 10.31
CA VAL A 44 2.14 12.54 10.88
C VAL A 44 3.49 11.88 11.20
N GLY A 45 4.57 12.43 10.64
CA GLY A 45 5.90 11.84 10.73
C GLY A 45 6.29 10.91 9.58
N TRP A 46 5.53 10.87 8.48
CA TRP A 46 5.93 10.16 7.25
C TRP A 46 7.32 10.58 6.75
N THR A 47 7.60 11.89 6.69
CA THR A 47 8.87 12.41 6.18
C THR A 47 10.06 11.99 7.05
N SER A 48 9.89 11.91 8.37
CA SER A 48 10.98 11.62 9.31
C SER A 48 11.17 10.11 9.56
N ASN A 49 10.07 9.36 9.71
CA ASN A 49 10.09 7.97 10.16
C ASN A 49 9.20 7.03 9.31
N ARG A 50 8.68 7.50 8.17
CA ARG A 50 7.73 6.74 7.33
C ARG A 50 6.52 6.23 8.14
N MET A 51 6.02 7.04 9.08
CA MET A 51 4.84 6.69 9.86
C MET A 51 3.61 6.58 8.96
N ALA A 52 2.90 5.47 9.07
CA ALA A 52 1.71 5.17 8.29
C ALA A 52 0.62 4.57 9.17
N ARG A 53 -0.63 4.73 8.73
CA ARG A 53 -1.81 4.17 9.37
C ARG A 53 -2.67 3.44 8.36
N CYS A 54 -3.06 2.21 8.66
CA CYS A 54 -3.97 1.42 7.86
C CYS A 54 -5.42 1.70 8.27
N PRO A 55 -6.26 2.25 7.37
CA PRO A 55 -7.67 2.49 7.67
C PRO A 55 -8.49 1.20 7.79
N ALA A 56 -8.01 0.10 7.19
CA ALA A 56 -8.76 -1.15 7.15
C ALA A 56 -8.64 -2.02 8.41
N CYS A 57 -7.47 -2.02 9.07
CA CYS A 57 -7.22 -2.86 10.26
C CYS A 57 -6.79 -2.06 11.50
N GLY A 58 -6.72 -0.74 11.40
CA GLY A 58 -6.32 0.15 12.50
C GLY A 58 -4.84 0.13 12.85
N TRP A 59 -4.00 -0.59 12.10
CA TRP A 59 -2.55 -0.60 12.31
C TRP A 59 -1.97 0.82 12.16
N SER A 60 -1.13 1.25 13.10
CA SER A 60 -0.30 2.44 12.96
C SER A 60 1.14 2.09 13.31
N GLY A 61 2.08 2.52 12.48
CA GLY A 61 3.49 2.27 12.71
C GLY A 61 4.35 2.70 11.55
N ARG A 62 5.63 2.34 11.60
CA ARG A 62 6.56 2.60 10.51
C ARG A 62 6.25 1.70 9.33
N ALA A 63 5.98 2.29 8.17
CA ALA A 63 5.93 1.56 6.92
C ALA A 63 7.34 1.11 6.52
N THR A 64 7.49 -0.18 6.26
CA THR A 64 8.74 -0.78 5.80
C THR A 64 8.87 -0.69 4.29
N MET A 65 7.75 -0.78 3.57
CA MET A 65 7.72 -0.91 2.11
C MET A 65 6.61 -0.09 1.49
N LEU A 66 6.88 0.40 0.28
CA LEU A 66 5.88 0.95 -0.62
C LEU A 66 5.26 -0.13 -1.48
N MET A 67 4.09 0.16 -2.04
CA MET A 67 3.37 -0.77 -2.87
C MET A 67 4.15 -1.13 -4.16
N ASN A 68 4.90 -0.20 -4.75
CA ASN A 68 5.76 -0.52 -5.89
C ASN A 68 6.87 -1.53 -5.54
N GLU A 69 7.44 -1.45 -4.34
CA GLU A 69 8.47 -2.35 -3.82
C GLU A 69 7.87 -3.72 -3.52
N TYR A 70 6.70 -3.74 -2.87
CA TYR A 70 5.96 -4.97 -2.58
C TYR A 70 5.62 -5.75 -3.87
N ILE A 71 5.15 -5.05 -4.90
CA ILE A 71 4.84 -5.66 -6.21
C ILE A 71 6.11 -6.15 -6.91
N LYS A 72 7.18 -5.35 -6.92
CA LYS A 72 8.44 -5.72 -7.60
C LYS A 72 9.17 -6.85 -6.90
N GLY A 73 9.10 -6.92 -5.56
CA GLY A 73 9.74 -7.94 -4.76
C GLY A 73 9.08 -9.31 -4.83
N GLY A 74 7.86 -9.40 -5.39
CA GLY A 74 7.10 -10.65 -5.43
C GLY A 74 6.68 -11.12 -4.03
N GLU A 75 6.69 -10.24 -3.03
CA GLU A 75 6.31 -10.55 -1.64
C GLU A 75 4.78 -10.62 -1.45
N TYR A 76 4.02 -10.38 -2.52
CA TYR A 76 2.57 -10.52 -2.56
C TYR A 76 2.15 -11.99 -2.37
N ARG A 77 1.59 -12.32 -1.20
CA ARG A 77 1.10 -13.67 -0.86
C ARG A 77 -0.33 -13.94 -1.33
#